data_AF-A0A525CBE0-F1
#
_entry.id   AF-A0A525CBE0-F1
#
_cell.length_a   1.000
_cell.length_b   1.000
_cell.length_c   1.000
_cell.angle_alpha   90.00
_cell.angle_beta   90.00
_cell.angle_gamma   90.00
#
_symmetry.space_group_name_H-M   'P 1'
#
loop_
_entity.id
_entity.type
_entity.pdbx_description
1 polymer ?
#
loop_
_entity_poly.entity_id
_entity_poly.type
_entity_poly.pdbx_seq_one_letter_code
_entity_poly.pdbx_strand_id
1 'polypeptide(L)'
;MFLHIEALFLTVAILGGGILLYYVAIENEYRRDVSSQANNTISEQSIAILKKMPETIVVKAYVGKNSSIRQAVETVIDGYKQHKKNIELHFINPELVPKEVRDNGIQREGEMIISYGQRSRHITNPRENEITNALIKMHNQERKILAFIGGHGERY
;
A
#
# COMPACT_ATOMS: atom_id res chain seq x y z
N MET A 1 18.68 -32.26 50.47
CA MET A 1 19.35 -31.08 49.86
C MET A 1 19.23 -31.06 48.33
N PHE A 2 19.50 -32.16 47.62
CA PHE A 2 19.40 -32.24 46.14
C PHE A 2 18.00 -31.94 45.57
N LEU A 3 16.90 -32.37 46.21
CA LEU A 3 15.54 -32.14 45.73
C LEU A 3 15.16 -30.65 45.61
N HIS A 4 15.75 -29.78 46.45
CA HIS A 4 15.47 -28.34 46.44
C HIS A 4 16.24 -27.61 45.34
N ILE A 5 17.38 -28.15 44.90
CA ILE A 5 18.22 -27.58 43.85
C ILE A 5 17.59 -27.84 42.47
N GLU A 6 17.09 -29.07 42.26
CA GLU A 6 16.33 -29.43 41.05
C GLU A 6 15.05 -28.59 40.92
N ALA A 7 14.34 -28.40 42.03
CA ALA A 7 13.14 -27.55 42.08
C ALA A 7 13.47 -26.07 41.80
N LEU A 8 14.60 -25.57 42.31
CA LEU A 8 15.08 -24.22 42.01
C LEU A 8 15.41 -24.07 40.52
N PHE A 9 16.05 -25.08 39.92
CA PHE A 9 16.43 -25.05 38.51
C PHE A 9 15.21 -25.05 37.57
N LEU A 10 14.20 -25.89 37.87
CA LEU A 10 12.93 -25.91 37.16
C LEU A 10 12.18 -24.59 37.31
N THR A 11 12.20 -23.98 38.50
CA THR A 11 11.55 -22.69 38.75
C THR A 11 12.20 -21.58 37.93
N VAL A 12 13.53 -21.54 37.88
CA VAL A 12 14.28 -20.56 37.05
C VAL A 12 14.03 -20.79 35.56
N ALA A 13 13.96 -22.04 35.11
CA ALA A 13 13.70 -22.37 33.71
C ALA A 13 12.29 -21.95 33.26
N ILE A 14 11.27 -22.13 34.10
CA ILE A 14 9.89 -21.70 33.81
C ILE A 14 9.81 -20.17 33.75
N LEU A 15 10.45 -19.48 34.70
CA LEU A 15 10.49 -18.01 34.72
C LEU A 15 11.25 -17.44 33.51
N GLY A 16 12.40 -18.02 33.16
CA GLY A 16 13.18 -17.60 31.98
C GLY A 16 12.45 -17.85 30.66
N GLY A 17 11.79 -19.01 30.53
CA GLY A 17 10.95 -19.33 29.38
C GLY A 17 9.77 -18.37 29.23
N GLY A 18 9.12 -18.01 30.35
CA GLY A 18 8.03 -17.03 30.36
C GLY A 18 8.45 -15.65 29.86
N ILE A 19 9.66 -15.19 30.23
CA ILE A 19 10.19 -13.89 29.79
C ILE A 19 10.50 -13.89 28.30
N LEU A 20 11.08 -14.97 27.77
CA LEU A 20 11.36 -15.12 26.34
C LEU A 20 10.06 -15.17 25.52
N LEU A 21 9.06 -15.91 25.99
CA LEU A 21 7.75 -15.99 25.34
C LEU A 21 7.02 -14.63 25.39
N TYR A 22 7.15 -13.89 26.50
CA TYR A 22 6.60 -12.54 26.62
C TYR A 22 7.28 -11.53 25.67
N TYR A 23 8.60 -11.61 25.51
CA TYR A 23 9.33 -10.71 24.60
C TYR A 23 8.96 -10.97 23.12
N VAL A 24 8.83 -12.24 22.73
CA VAL A 24 8.36 -12.64 21.40
C VAL A 24 6.87 -12.30 21.20
N ALA A 25 6.05 -12.40 22.24
CA ALA A 25 4.64 -11.99 22.19
C ALA A 25 4.50 -10.50 21.93
N ILE A 26 5.27 -9.63 22.62
CA ILE A 26 5.23 -8.18 22.41
C ILE A 26 5.63 -7.79 20.98
N GLU A 27 6.68 -8.41 20.42
CA GLU A 27 7.10 -8.12 19.04
C GLU A 27 6.03 -8.56 18.02
N ASN A 28 5.28 -9.62 18.34
CA ASN A 28 4.21 -10.14 17.49
C ASN A 28 2.86 -9.42 17.70
N GLU A 29 2.59 -8.87 18.88
CA GLU A 29 1.41 -8.06 19.19
C GLU A 29 1.45 -6.69 18.51
N TYR A 30 2.64 -6.08 18.32
CA TYR A 30 2.78 -4.88 17.49
C TYR A 30 2.39 -5.12 16.02
N ARG A 31 2.45 -6.38 15.56
CA ARG A 31 2.04 -6.80 14.21
C ARG A 31 0.58 -7.27 14.14
N ARG A 32 -0.11 -7.44 15.27
CA ARG A 32 -1.49 -7.97 15.34
C ARG A 32 -2.53 -6.95 15.78
N ASP A 33 -2.14 -5.82 16.38
CA ASP A 33 -3.07 -4.73 16.71
C ASP A 33 -3.44 -3.81 15.53
N VAL A 34 -3.39 -4.32 14.30
CA VAL A 34 -3.98 -3.68 13.10
C VAL A 34 -5.31 -4.35 12.76
N SER A 35 -6.10 -4.72 13.77
CA SER A 35 -7.47 -5.23 13.61
C SER A 35 -8.54 -4.31 14.18
N SER A 36 -8.14 -3.17 14.76
CA SER A 36 -9.04 -2.23 15.44
C SER A 36 -9.28 -0.95 14.64
N GLN A 37 -9.72 -1.06 13.38
CA GLN A 37 -10.51 0.03 12.79
C GLN A 37 -11.54 -0.48 11.79
N ALA A 38 -12.61 -1.02 12.36
CA ALA A 38 -13.77 -1.58 11.70
C ALA A 38 -14.64 -0.58 10.90
N ASN A 39 -14.05 0.46 10.29
CA ASN A 39 -14.75 1.40 9.39
C ASN A 39 -13.84 2.03 8.31
N ASN A 40 -12.55 1.69 8.22
CA ASN A 40 -11.70 2.23 7.17
C ASN A 40 -11.81 1.37 5.89
N THR A 41 -12.31 1.95 4.80
CA THR A 41 -12.36 1.32 3.47
C THR A 41 -10.96 0.97 2.93
N ILE A 42 -9.90 1.53 3.50
CA ILE A 42 -8.50 1.31 3.14
C ILE A 42 -7.63 1.05 4.38
N SER A 43 -6.53 0.32 4.23
CA SER A 43 -5.62 -0.03 5.33
C SER A 43 -4.82 1.18 5.86
N GLU A 44 -4.32 1.09 7.10
CA GLU A 44 -3.44 2.13 7.67
C GLU A 44 -2.18 2.38 6.85
N GLN A 45 -1.67 1.35 6.18
CA GLN A 45 -0.52 1.45 5.27
C GLN A 45 -0.84 2.37 4.08
N SER A 46 -2.04 2.25 3.52
CA SER A 46 -2.57 3.11 2.46
C SER A 46 -2.66 4.57 2.91
N ILE A 47 -3.17 4.82 4.11
CA ILE A 47 -3.25 6.17 4.69
C ILE A 47 -1.83 6.74 4.90
N ALA A 48 -0.90 5.94 5.40
CA ALA A 48 0.47 6.35 5.68
C ALA A 48 1.25 6.73 4.40
N ILE A 49 1.01 6.04 3.28
CA ILE A 49 1.63 6.40 1.99
C ILE A 49 1.00 7.66 1.39
N LEU A 50 -0.34 7.81 1.46
CA LEU A 50 -1.03 9.00 0.97
C LEU A 50 -0.53 10.28 1.66
N LYS A 51 -0.28 10.23 2.98
CA LYS A 51 0.31 11.35 3.75
C LYS A 51 1.70 11.76 3.26
N LYS A 52 2.46 10.84 2.65
CA LYS A 52 3.81 11.08 2.15
C LYS A 52 3.85 11.56 0.69
N MET A 53 2.70 11.57 0.01
CA MET A 53 2.55 11.93 -1.40
C MET A 53 1.71 13.21 -1.51
N PRO A 54 2.28 14.42 -1.36
CA PRO A 54 1.51 15.66 -1.33
C PRO A 54 0.89 16.02 -2.68
N GLU A 55 1.50 15.62 -3.80
CA GLU A 55 1.02 15.98 -5.15
C GLU A 55 -0.29 15.30 -5.52
N THR A 56 -0.88 15.71 -6.65
CA THR A 56 -2.13 15.15 -7.17
C THR A 56 -1.90 13.76 -7.73
N ILE A 57 -2.76 12.81 -7.34
CA ILE A 57 -2.79 11.46 -7.91
C ILE A 57 -3.89 11.42 -8.96
N VAL A 58 -3.55 11.10 -10.20
CA VAL A 58 -4.49 10.99 -11.30
C VAL A 58 -4.71 9.53 -11.63
N VAL A 59 -5.95 9.07 -11.51
CA VAL A 59 -6.37 7.69 -11.77
C VAL A 59 -7.20 7.67 -13.05
N LYS A 60 -6.69 7.04 -14.09
CA LYS A 60 -7.42 6.77 -15.34
C LYS A 60 -7.89 5.34 -15.35
N ALA A 61 -9.19 5.10 -15.19
CA ALA A 61 -9.78 3.77 -15.25
C ALA A 61 -10.38 3.50 -16.63
N TYR A 62 -9.93 2.43 -17.28
CA TYR A 62 -10.41 2.04 -18.60
C TYR A 62 -11.60 1.12 -18.45
N VAL A 63 -12.79 1.71 -18.53
CA VAL A 63 -14.07 1.03 -18.37
C VAL A 63 -15.01 1.52 -19.46
N GLY A 64 -15.55 0.59 -20.25
CA GLY A 64 -16.54 0.90 -21.28
C GLY A 64 -17.91 1.16 -20.67
N LYS A 65 -18.89 0.36 -21.08
CA LYS A 65 -20.29 0.48 -20.65
C LYS A 65 -20.62 -0.35 -19.39
N ASN A 66 -19.66 -1.09 -18.86
CA ASN A 66 -19.87 -1.96 -17.72
C ASN A 66 -20.00 -1.16 -16.41
N SER A 67 -21.24 -0.97 -15.95
CA SER A 67 -21.54 -0.21 -14.73
C SER A 67 -21.03 -0.88 -13.45
N SER A 68 -21.03 -2.22 -13.38
CA SER A 68 -20.55 -2.96 -12.22
C SER A 68 -19.05 -2.75 -11.99
N ILE A 69 -18.26 -2.79 -13.06
CA ILE A 69 -16.81 -2.51 -12.98
C ILE A 69 -16.57 -1.05 -12.60
N ARG A 70 -17.32 -0.12 -13.20
CA ARG A 70 -17.23 1.31 -12.87
C ARG A 70 -17.48 1.56 -11.38
N GLN A 71 -18.54 0.99 -10.85
CA GLN A 71 -18.91 1.14 -9.44
C GLN A 71 -17.88 0.50 -8.50
N ALA A 72 -17.31 -0.64 -8.87
CA ALA A 72 -16.23 -1.26 -8.09
C ALA A 72 -14.99 -0.36 -8.01
N VAL A 73 -14.56 0.22 -9.15
CA VAL A 73 -13.44 1.18 -9.19
C VAL A 73 -13.76 2.41 -8.34
N GLU A 74 -14.96 2.96 -8.51
CA GLU A 74 -15.40 4.16 -7.78
C GLU A 74 -15.40 3.94 -6.27
N THR A 75 -15.93 2.81 -5.80
CA THR A 75 -15.96 2.46 -4.37
C THR A 75 -14.56 2.39 -3.77
N VAL A 76 -13.63 1.75 -4.48
CA VAL A 76 -12.24 1.63 -4.01
C VAL A 76 -11.59 3.00 -3.96
N ILE A 77 -11.68 3.79 -5.03
CA ILE A 77 -11.06 5.12 -5.12
C ILE A 77 -11.69 6.13 -4.16
N ASP A 78 -12.99 6.03 -3.88
CA ASP A 78 -13.67 6.87 -2.89
C ASP A 78 -13.04 6.71 -1.50
N GLY A 79 -12.72 5.46 -1.11
CA GLY A 79 -11.99 5.20 0.14
C GLY A 79 -10.65 5.95 0.23
N TYR A 80 -9.93 6.11 -0.88
CA TYR A 80 -8.72 6.95 -0.92
C TYR A 80 -9.05 8.44 -0.90
N LYS A 81 -10.09 8.89 -1.62
CA LYS A 81 -10.52 10.30 -1.67
C LYS A 81 -10.96 10.85 -0.31
N GLN A 82 -11.57 10.00 0.52
CA GLN A 82 -11.94 10.35 1.90
C GLN A 82 -10.74 10.78 2.75
N HIS A 83 -9.56 10.22 2.47
CA HIS A 83 -8.31 10.51 3.19
C HIS A 83 -7.43 11.55 2.49
N LYS A 84 -7.56 11.71 1.17
CA LYS A 84 -6.83 12.70 0.36
C LYS A 84 -7.73 13.27 -0.73
N LYS A 85 -8.07 14.56 -0.62
CA LYS A 85 -8.92 15.25 -1.60
C LYS A 85 -8.25 15.46 -2.97
N ASN A 86 -6.93 15.41 -3.05
CA ASN A 86 -6.17 15.61 -4.28
C ASN A 86 -6.00 14.29 -5.07
N ILE A 87 -7.11 13.59 -5.31
CA ILE A 87 -7.17 12.38 -6.13
C ILE A 87 -8.23 12.59 -7.21
N GLU A 88 -7.79 12.55 -8.46
CA GLU A 88 -8.66 12.66 -9.62
C GLU A 88 -8.96 11.28 -10.19
N LEU A 89 -10.24 11.00 -10.45
CA LEU A 89 -10.68 9.76 -11.08
C LEU A 89 -11.32 10.08 -12.43
N HIS A 90 -10.75 9.52 -13.49
CA HIS A 90 -11.20 9.69 -14.86
C HIS A 90 -11.58 8.34 -15.44
N PHE A 91 -12.82 8.23 -15.93
CA PHE A 91 -13.27 7.03 -16.64
C PHE A 91 -13.08 7.22 -18.14
N ILE A 92 -12.31 6.33 -18.75
CA ILE A 92 -11.98 6.37 -20.17
C ILE A 92 -12.59 5.14 -20.84
N ASN A 93 -13.33 5.34 -21.93
CA ASN A 93 -13.82 4.22 -22.73
C ASN A 93 -12.66 3.68 -23.59
N PRO A 94 -12.18 2.43 -23.37
CA PRO A 94 -11.08 1.87 -24.16
C PRO A 94 -11.38 1.78 -25.66
N GLU A 95 -12.65 1.71 -26.06
CA GLU A 95 -13.07 1.69 -27.47
C GLU A 95 -12.82 3.03 -28.18
N LEU A 96 -12.82 4.15 -27.43
CA LEU A 96 -12.62 5.49 -27.99
C LEU A 96 -11.13 5.87 -28.11
N VAL A 97 -10.25 5.18 -27.39
CA VAL A 97 -8.80 5.48 -27.34
C VAL A 97 -7.94 4.24 -27.61
N PRO A 98 -8.12 3.55 -28.75
CA PRO A 98 -7.45 2.27 -29.01
C PRO A 98 -5.91 2.39 -29.09
N LYS A 99 -5.38 3.58 -29.39
CA LYS A 99 -3.93 3.83 -29.36
C LYS A 99 -3.40 3.85 -27.93
N GLU A 100 -4.06 4.57 -27.02
CA GLU A 100 -3.65 4.67 -25.60
C GLU A 100 -3.73 3.31 -24.91
N VAL A 101 -4.78 2.52 -25.21
CA VAL A 101 -4.96 1.15 -24.72
C VAL A 101 -3.79 0.26 -25.12
N ARG A 102 -3.36 0.30 -26.40
CA ARG A 102 -2.23 -0.50 -26.88
C ARG A 102 -0.90 -0.05 -26.29
N ASP A 103 -0.64 1.26 -26.26
CA ASP A 103 0.62 1.80 -25.72
C ASP A 103 0.81 1.50 -24.23
N ASN A 104 -0.29 1.45 -23.46
CA ASN A 104 -0.26 1.12 -22.03
C ASN A 104 -0.45 -0.38 -21.74
N GLY A 105 -0.61 -1.22 -22.77
CA GLY A 105 -0.81 -2.67 -22.62
C GLY A 105 -2.10 -3.03 -21.90
N ILE A 106 -3.16 -2.23 -22.06
CA ILE A 106 -4.46 -2.47 -21.47
C ILE A 106 -5.14 -3.63 -22.22
N GLN A 107 -5.46 -4.71 -21.50
CA GLN A 107 -5.99 -5.95 -22.11
C GLN A 107 -7.43 -6.24 -21.70
N ARG A 108 -7.85 -5.81 -20.51
CA ARG A 108 -9.17 -6.09 -19.93
C ARG A 108 -9.87 -4.82 -19.48
N GLU A 109 -11.20 -4.88 -19.41
CA GLU A 109 -11.97 -3.82 -18.76
C GLU A 109 -11.72 -3.80 -17.25
N GLY A 110 -11.68 -2.60 -16.65
CA GLY A 110 -11.41 -2.42 -15.23
C GLY A 110 -9.93 -2.26 -14.89
N GLU A 111 -9.05 -2.35 -15.89
CA GLU A 111 -7.67 -1.96 -15.77
C GLU A 111 -7.55 -0.44 -15.64
N MET A 112 -6.52 0.02 -14.93
CA MET A 112 -6.37 1.43 -14.57
C MET A 112 -4.91 1.86 -14.58
N ILE A 113 -4.67 3.10 -14.97
CA ILE A 113 -3.37 3.74 -14.94
C ILE A 113 -3.38 4.80 -13.85
N ILE A 114 -2.56 4.60 -12.84
CA ILE A 114 -2.34 5.57 -11.76
C ILE A 114 -1.12 6.39 -12.11
N SER A 115 -1.26 7.71 -12.11
CA SER A 115 -0.20 8.67 -12.39
C SER A 115 0.03 9.56 -11.18
N TYR A 116 1.30 9.82 -10.89
CA TYR A 116 1.76 10.69 -9.81
C TYR A 116 3.02 11.43 -10.29
N GLY A 117 2.90 12.75 -10.46
CA GLY A 117 3.95 13.55 -11.11
C GLY A 117 4.28 13.03 -12.51
N GLN A 118 5.56 12.75 -12.77
CA GLN A 118 6.06 12.22 -14.04
C GLN A 118 6.00 10.68 -14.14
N ARG A 119 5.42 9.99 -13.16
CA ARG A 119 5.37 8.52 -13.12
C ARG A 119 3.96 8.03 -13.34
N SER A 120 3.84 6.90 -14.04
CA SER A 120 2.60 6.17 -14.16
C SER A 120 2.81 4.68 -13.89
N ARG A 121 1.77 4.01 -13.41
CA ARG A 121 1.73 2.56 -13.18
C ARG A 121 0.42 1.99 -13.66
N HIS A 122 0.53 0.92 -14.44
CA HIS A 122 -0.59 0.09 -14.83
C HIS A 122 -0.95 -0.88 -13.71
N ILE A 123 -2.23 -0.89 -13.35
CA ILE A 123 -2.85 -1.80 -12.42
C ILE A 123 -3.94 -2.58 -13.15
N THR A 124 -3.85 -3.90 -13.09
CA THR A 124 -4.76 -4.80 -13.81
C THR A 124 -6.07 -5.04 -13.07
N ASN A 125 -6.07 -4.84 -11.74
CA ASN A 125 -7.22 -5.13 -10.88
C ASN A 125 -7.51 -3.97 -9.93
N PRO A 126 -8.76 -3.50 -9.81
CA PRO A 126 -9.14 -2.43 -8.90
C PRO A 126 -9.26 -2.99 -7.46
N ARG A 127 -8.13 -3.36 -6.87
CA ARG A 127 -8.02 -3.82 -5.48
C ARG A 127 -7.15 -2.85 -4.69
N GLU A 128 -7.55 -2.63 -3.43
CA GLU A 128 -6.84 -1.77 -2.48
C GLU A 128 -5.34 -2.14 -2.39
N ASN A 129 -5.05 -3.42 -2.20
CA ASN A 129 -3.68 -3.92 -2.10
C ASN A 129 -2.81 -3.56 -3.32
N GLU A 130 -3.35 -3.70 -4.53
CA GLU A 130 -2.61 -3.42 -5.78
C GLU A 130 -2.34 -1.92 -5.95
N ILE A 131 -3.35 -1.10 -5.66
CA ILE A 131 -3.25 0.36 -5.69
C ILE A 131 -2.22 0.84 -4.68
N THR A 132 -2.31 0.37 -3.44
CA THR A 132 -1.39 0.75 -2.38
C THR A 132 0.04 0.34 -2.69
N ASN A 133 0.24 -0.87 -3.21
CA ASN A 133 1.56 -1.34 -3.61
C ASN A 133 2.14 -0.52 -4.79
N ALA A 134 1.30 -0.12 -5.75
CA ALA A 134 1.70 0.79 -6.82
C ALA A 134 2.11 2.17 -6.27
N LEU A 135 1.33 2.76 -5.37
CA LEU A 135 1.64 4.05 -4.74
C LEU A 135 2.96 4.00 -3.95
N ILE A 136 3.18 2.93 -3.15
CA ILE A 136 4.43 2.71 -2.43
C ILE A 136 5.62 2.65 -3.39
N LYS A 137 5.49 1.91 -4.50
CA LYS A 137 6.55 1.81 -5.50
C LYS A 137 6.83 3.16 -6.18
N MET A 138 5.80 3.93 -6.52
CA MET A 138 5.94 5.24 -7.16
C MET A 138 6.60 6.26 -6.22
N HIS A 139 6.24 6.25 -4.95
CA HIS A 139 6.87 7.08 -3.91
C HIS A 139 8.34 6.73 -3.67
N ASN A 140 8.67 5.43 -3.61
CA ASN A 140 10.05 5.00 -3.41
C ASN A 140 10.95 5.31 -4.63
N GLN A 141 10.39 5.26 -5.84
CA GLN A 141 11.09 5.70 -7.05
C GLN A 141 11.37 7.21 -7.03
N GLU A 142 10.54 8.02 -6.36
CA GLU A 142 10.79 9.45 -6.16
C GLU A 142 12.05 9.75 -5.40
N ARG A 143 12.19 9.09 -4.26
CA ARG A 143 13.35 9.29 -3.40
C ARG A 143 14.64 8.92 -4.11
N LYS A 144 14.61 7.89 -4.98
CA LYS A 144 15.79 7.48 -5.74
C LYS A 144 16.23 8.52 -6.77
N ILE A 145 15.29 9.16 -7.47
CA ILE A 145 15.63 10.20 -8.47
C ILE A 145 16.14 11.45 -7.77
N LEU A 146 15.49 11.90 -6.70
CA LEU A 146 15.95 13.07 -5.92
C LEU A 146 17.31 12.83 -5.25
N ALA A 147 17.57 11.63 -4.72
CA ALA A 147 18.87 11.27 -4.18
C ALA A 147 19.99 11.27 -5.22
N PHE A 148 19.68 10.94 -6.48
CA PHE A 148 20.66 10.98 -7.57
C PHE A 148 21.02 12.43 -7.97
N ILE A 149 20.05 13.36 -7.91
CA ILE A 149 20.28 14.77 -8.25
C ILE A 149 20.97 15.52 -7.09
N GLY A 150 20.68 15.16 -5.84
CA GLY A 150 21.32 15.76 -4.66
C GLY A 150 22.70 15.18 -4.29
N GLY A 151 23.08 14.02 -4.84
CA GLY A 151 24.31 13.30 -4.49
C GLY A 151 25.54 13.60 -5.35
N HIS A 152 25.47 14.53 -6.31
CA HIS A 152 26.58 14.82 -7.22
C HIS A 152 27.27 16.15 -6.91
N GLY A 153 27.69 16.32 -5.66
CA GLY A 153 28.44 17.50 -5.20
C GLY A 153 29.60 17.19 -4.25
N GLU A 154 29.93 15.92 -4.02
CA GLU A 154 30.91 15.55 -2.99
C GLU A 154 32.18 14.99 -3.66
N ARG A 155 33.08 15.93 -3.97
CA ARG A 155 34.55 15.81 -4.00
C ARG A 155 35.16 14.85 -5.03
N TYR A 156 35.60 15.41 -6.16
CA TYR A 156 36.99 15.24 -6.60
C TYR A 156 37.48 16.49 -7.33
#